data_AF-A0A1I0BH61-F1
#
_entry.id   AF-A0A1I0BH61-F1
#
_cell.length_a   1.000
_cell.length_b   1.000
_cell.length_c   1.000
_cell.angle_alpha   90.00
_cell.angle_beta   90.00
_cell.angle_gamma   90.00
#
_symmetry.space_group_name_H-M   'P 1'
#
loop_
_entity.id
_entity.type
_entity.pdbx_description
1 polymer ?
#
loop_
_entity_poly.entity_id
_entity_poly.type
_entity_poly.pdbx_seq_one_letter_code
_entity_poly.pdbx_strand_id
1 'polypeptide(L)'
;MVKTKPEYVVMENLNTKGMLKNKKISKAIQEQTFREFRRQMEYKCRWNNIKFILVNRFYPSSKTCSSCGSIKDKLSLSERTFRCNDCGYEIDRDLNASINLKNYGKSIA
;
A
#
# COMPACT_ATOMS: atom_id res chain seq x y z
N MET A 1 19.21 3.62 22.97
CA MET A 1 19.29 4.48 21.76
C MET A 1 18.02 4.29 20.95
N VAL A 2 17.24 5.35 20.71
CA VAL A 2 16.04 5.29 19.85
C VAL A 2 16.49 5.37 18.40
N LYS A 3 16.23 4.34 17.58
CA LYS A 3 16.45 4.40 16.13
C LYS A 3 15.39 5.32 15.52
N THR A 4 15.82 6.44 14.93
CA THR A 4 14.91 7.42 14.29
C THR A 4 14.55 7.06 12.85
N LYS A 5 15.35 6.22 12.20
CA LYS A 5 15.14 5.78 10.81
C LYS A 5 14.48 4.40 10.77
N PRO A 6 13.54 4.17 9.84
CA PRO A 6 12.97 2.85 9.64
C PRO A 6 14.01 1.89 9.04
N GLU A 7 13.88 0.61 9.36
CA GLU A 7 14.78 -0.45 8.83
C GLU A 7 14.52 -0.72 7.34
N TYR A 8 13.25 -0.64 6.95
CA TYR A 8 12.81 -0.77 5.56
C TYR A 8 11.55 0.08 5.30
N VAL A 9 11.29 0.35 4.03
CA VAL A 9 10.07 1.01 3.55
C VAL A 9 9.42 0.10 2.52
N VAL A 10 8.12 -0.10 2.65
CA VAL A 10 7.33 -0.96 1.77
C VAL A 10 6.35 -0.12 0.95
N MET A 11 6.27 -0.37 -0.35
CA MET A 11 5.35 0.33 -1.25
C MET A 11 4.66 -0.63 -2.21
N GLU A 12 3.40 -0.35 -2.55
CA GLU A 12 2.66 -1.08 -3.56
C GLU A 12 3.15 -0.80 -4.98
N ASN A 13 3.19 -1.84 -5.81
CA ASN A 13 3.43 -1.69 -7.24
C ASN A 13 2.11 -1.43 -8.01
N LEU A 14 1.65 -0.18 -8.00
CA LEU A 14 0.43 0.24 -8.69
C LEU A 14 0.53 0.07 -10.23
N ASN A 15 -0.56 -0.41 -10.85
CA ASN A 15 -0.68 -0.43 -12.32
C ASN A 15 -1.12 0.92 -12.86
N THR A 16 -0.25 1.94 -12.79
CA THR A 16 -0.58 3.31 -13.21
C THR A 16 -1.10 3.35 -14.66
N LYS A 17 -0.46 2.63 -15.60
CA LYS A 17 -0.91 2.51 -16.99
C LYS A 17 -2.34 1.94 -17.10
N GLY A 18 -2.67 0.93 -16.30
CA GLY A 18 -4.01 0.35 -16.26
C GLY A 18 -5.05 1.32 -15.68
N MET A 19 -4.69 2.02 -14.60
CA MET A 19 -5.58 2.97 -13.94
C MET A 19 -5.90 4.17 -14.84
N LEU A 20 -4.96 4.60 -15.69
CA LEU A 20 -5.16 5.66 -16.68
C LEU A 20 -6.21 5.33 -17.76
N LYS A 21 -6.53 4.04 -17.97
CA LYS A 21 -7.59 3.65 -18.91
C LYS A 21 -8.98 4.06 -18.44
N ASN A 22 -9.17 4.27 -17.13
CA ASN A 22 -10.44 4.73 -16.60
C ASN A 22 -10.54 6.25 -16.74
N LYS A 23 -11.28 6.71 -17.77
CA LYS A 23 -11.46 8.12 -18.11
C LYS A 23 -11.99 8.99 -16.97
N LYS A 24 -12.71 8.42 -16.00
CA LYS A 24 -13.27 9.18 -14.85
C LYS A 24 -12.20 9.59 -13.84
N ILE A 25 -11.16 8.78 -13.66
CA ILE A 25 -10.11 8.98 -12.65
C ILE A 25 -8.74 9.27 -13.26
N SER A 26 -8.60 9.17 -14.58
CA SER A 26 -7.32 9.31 -15.29
C SER A 26 -6.67 10.69 -15.08
N LYS A 27 -7.46 11.77 -15.02
CA LYS A 27 -6.94 13.12 -14.73
C LYS A 27 -6.32 13.18 -13.33
N ALA A 28 -7.07 12.78 -12.32
CA ALA A 28 -6.59 12.74 -10.93
C ALA A 28 -5.33 11.87 -10.78
N ILE A 29 -5.27 10.70 -11.44
CA ILE A 29 -4.08 9.83 -11.39
C ILE A 29 -2.85 10.47 -12.04
N GLN A 30 -3.02 11.22 -13.14
CA GLN A 30 -1.92 11.92 -13.79
C GLN A 30 -1.32 13.00 -12.89
N GLU A 31 -2.18 13.75 -12.19
CA GLU A 31 -1.78 14.80 -11.25
C GLU A 31 -0.98 14.24 -10.06
N GLN A 32 -1.23 12.99 -9.65
CA GLN A 32 -0.48 12.35 -8.55
C GLN A 32 0.96 11.98 -8.90
N THR A 33 1.34 11.93 -10.19
CA THR A 33 2.71 11.63 -10.65
C THR A 33 3.36 10.40 -9.99
N PHE A 34 2.61 9.32 -9.74
CA PHE A 34 3.05 8.14 -8.97
C PHE A 34 4.40 7.54 -9.40
N ARG A 35 4.74 7.61 -10.69
CA ARG A 35 6.05 7.15 -11.19
C ARG A 35 7.20 7.96 -10.58
N GLU A 36 7.06 9.27 -10.55
CA GLU A 36 8.06 10.17 -9.98
C GLU A 36 8.13 10.02 -8.46
N PHE A 37 6.98 9.92 -7.79
CA PHE A 37 6.94 9.63 -6.36
C PHE A 37 7.70 8.35 -6.00
N ARG A 38 7.46 7.25 -6.73
CA ARG A 38 8.20 6.00 -6.55
C ARG A 38 9.70 6.19 -6.79
N ARG A 39 10.10 6.89 -7.86
CA ARG A 39 11.52 7.15 -8.16
C ARG A 39 12.20 7.89 -7.00
N GLN A 40 11.54 8.90 -6.44
CA GLN A 40 12.04 9.66 -5.30
C GLN A 40 12.17 8.78 -4.05
N MET A 41 11.18 7.93 -3.78
CA MET A 41 11.24 6.98 -2.66
C MET A 41 12.42 6.01 -2.78
N GLU A 42 12.61 5.38 -3.94
CA GLU A 42 13.74 4.48 -4.22
C GLU A 42 15.08 5.20 -4.00
N TYR A 43 15.22 6.39 -4.57
CA TYR A 43 16.43 7.21 -4.44
C TYR A 43 16.71 7.64 -2.99
N LYS A 44 15.70 8.13 -2.25
CA LYS A 44 15.87 8.59 -0.86
C LYS A 44 16.14 7.43 0.10
N CYS A 45 15.52 6.27 -0.12
CA CYS A 45 15.80 5.07 0.65
C CYS A 45 17.24 4.60 0.43
N ARG A 46 17.68 4.53 -0.84
CA ARG A 46 19.07 4.20 -1.18
C ARG A 46 20.07 5.18 -0.55
N TRP A 47 19.81 6.49 -0.62
CA TRP A 47 20.66 7.50 0.03
C TRP A 47 20.82 7.23 1.52
N ASN A 48 19.74 6.84 2.20
CA ASN A 48 19.73 6.62 3.64
C ASN A 48 20.12 5.20 4.07
N ASN A 49 20.53 4.34 3.14
CA ASN A 49 20.78 2.92 3.37
C ASN A 49 19.57 2.19 3.99
N ILE A 50 18.36 2.53 3.53
CA ILE A 50 17.09 1.92 3.94
C ILE A 50 16.63 0.95 2.85
N LYS A 51 16.28 -0.28 3.21
CA LYS A 51 15.77 -1.29 2.26
C LYS A 51 14.41 -0.84 1.72
N PHE A 52 14.29 -0.67 0.41
CA PHE A 52 13.02 -0.35 -0.24
C PHE A 52 12.42 -1.61 -0.86
N ILE A 53 11.22 -1.98 -0.44
CA ILE A 53 10.54 -3.21 -0.84
C ILE A 53 9.31 -2.84 -1.66
N LEU A 54 9.26 -3.34 -2.91
CA LEU A 54 8.08 -3.25 -3.74
C LEU A 54 7.27 -4.53 -3.64
N VAL A 55 6.03 -4.39 -3.20
CA VAL A 55 5.12 -5.52 -3.07
C VAL A 55 4.59 -5.91 -4.45
N ASN A 56 4.38 -7.21 -4.64
CA ASN A 56 3.72 -7.71 -5.84
C ASN A 56 2.38 -7.00 -6.05
N ARG A 57 2.09 -6.62 -7.29
CA ARG A 57 0.87 -5.91 -7.70
C ARG A 57 -0.42 -6.63 -7.30
N PHE A 58 -0.40 -7.96 -7.22
CA PHE A 58 -1.57 -8.78 -6.90
C PHE A 58 -1.73 -9.04 -5.39
N TYR A 59 -0.83 -8.49 -4.56
CA TYR A 59 -0.97 -8.62 -3.11
C TYR A 59 -2.20 -7.83 -2.62
N PRO A 60 -3.15 -8.46 -1.92
CA PRO A 60 -4.42 -7.84 -1.56
C PRO A 60 -4.32 -6.97 -0.30
N SER A 61 -3.41 -5.99 -0.28
CA SER A 61 -3.12 -5.17 0.92
C SER A 61 -4.37 -4.52 1.53
N SER A 62 -5.23 -3.92 0.72
CA SER A 62 -6.41 -3.17 1.15
C SER A 62 -7.62 -4.07 1.43
N LYS A 63 -7.62 -5.28 0.89
CA LYS A 63 -8.70 -6.27 1.05
C LYS A 63 -8.46 -7.24 2.19
N THR A 64 -7.21 -7.42 2.61
CA THR A 64 -6.82 -8.29 3.73
C THR A 64 -7.14 -7.58 5.04
N CYS A 65 -7.77 -8.25 5.99
CA CYS A 65 -7.94 -7.73 7.33
C CYS A 65 -6.60 -7.77 8.07
N SER A 66 -6.11 -6.62 8.52
CA SER A 66 -4.87 -6.55 9.30
C SER A 66 -4.94 -7.20 10.69
N SER A 67 -6.15 -7.50 11.18
CA SER A 67 -6.38 -8.14 12.47
C SER A 67 -6.44 -9.67 12.36
N CYS A 68 -7.24 -10.23 11.46
CA CYS A 68 -7.46 -11.68 11.37
C CYS A 68 -6.92 -12.35 10.08
N GLY A 69 -6.43 -11.56 9.10
CA GLY A 69 -5.89 -12.08 7.85
C GLY A 69 -6.92 -12.49 6.79
N SER A 70 -8.22 -12.40 7.08
CA SER A 70 -9.25 -12.72 6.08
C SER A 70 -9.23 -11.74 4.90
N ILE A 71 -9.59 -12.21 3.70
CA ILE A 71 -9.53 -11.41 2.48
C ILE A 71 -10.95 -11.15 1.99
N LYS A 72 -11.32 -9.87 1.83
CA LYS A 72 -12.57 -9.50 1.17
C LYS A 72 -12.53 -9.75 -0.33
N ASP A 73 -13.61 -10.32 -0.87
CA ASP A 73 -13.78 -10.48 -2.32
C ASP A 73 -13.91 -9.13 -3.03
N LYS A 74 -14.80 -8.28 -2.50
CA LYS A 74 -15.15 -6.97 -3.06
C LYS A 74 -14.86 -5.86 -2.05
N LEU A 75 -14.25 -4.80 -2.55
CA LEU A 75 -14.03 -3.55 -1.84
C LEU A 75 -14.09 -2.42 -2.88
N SER A 76 -15.06 -1.54 -2.73
CA SER A 76 -15.25 -0.37 -3.59
C SER A 76 -14.19 0.69 -3.29
N LEU A 77 -13.83 1.47 -4.31
CA LEU A 77 -12.95 2.63 -4.15
C LEU A 77 -13.55 3.70 -3.22
N SER A 78 -14.88 3.79 -3.17
CA SER A 78 -15.61 4.73 -2.30
C SER A 78 -15.65 4.30 -0.83
N GLU A 79 -15.39 3.03 -0.53
CA GLU A 79 -15.30 2.56 0.85
C GLU A 79 -13.98 3.05 1.46
N ARG A 80 -14.06 4.02 2.39
CA ARG A 80 -12.91 4.60 3.08
C ARG A 80 -12.64 3.96 4.44
N THR A 81 -13.64 3.32 5.02
CA THR A 81 -13.52 2.51 6.22
C THR A 81 -13.50 1.03 5.83
N PHE A 82 -12.49 0.30 6.28
CA PHE A 82 -12.44 -1.14 6.19
C PHE A 82 -13.17 -1.76 7.39
N ARG A 83 -14.24 -2.52 7.14
CA ARG A 83 -14.92 -3.35 8.14
C ARG A 83 -14.79 -4.82 7.78
N CYS A 84 -14.14 -5.64 8.58
CA CYS A 84 -14.00 -7.08 8.34
C CYS A 84 -15.34 -7.81 8.53
N ASN A 85 -15.68 -8.70 7.59
CA ASN A 85 -16.91 -9.50 7.69
C ASN A 85 -16.75 -10.71 8.62
N ASP A 86 -15.52 -11.15 8.87
CA ASP A 86 -15.22 -12.36 9.64
C ASP A 86 -14.99 -12.09 11.14
N CYS A 87 -14.29 -11.00 11.47
CA CYS A 87 -13.98 -10.64 12.86
C CYS A 87 -14.58 -9.30 13.33
N GLY A 88 -15.31 -8.60 12.47
CA GLY A 88 -15.94 -7.31 12.81
C GLY A 88 -14.98 -6.12 12.96
N TYR A 89 -13.67 -6.33 12.79
CA TYR A 89 -12.66 -5.27 12.94
C TYR A 89 -12.91 -4.10 11.99
N GLU A 90 -12.86 -2.87 12.52
CA GLU A 90 -13.10 -1.65 11.77
C GLU A 90 -11.95 -0.65 11.90
N ILE A 91 -11.47 -0.11 10.78
CA ILE A 91 -10.36 0.84 10.72
C ILE A 91 -10.41 1.63 9.40
N ASP A 92 -9.69 2.75 9.31
CA ASP A 92 -9.42 3.39 8.01
C ASP A 92 -8.78 2.40 7.03
N ARG A 93 -9.26 2.38 5.78
CA ARG A 93 -8.83 1.42 4.76
C ARG A 93 -7.36 1.56 4.40
N ASP A 94 -6.85 2.78 4.31
CA ASP A 94 -5.48 3.03 3.91
C ASP A 94 -4.53 2.69 5.09
N LEU A 95 -4.97 2.91 6.33
CA LEU A 95 -4.27 2.42 7.53
C LEU A 95 -4.24 0.88 7.59
N ASN A 96 -5.36 0.19 7.32
CA ASN A 96 -5.39 -1.27 7.19
C ASN A 96 -4.37 -1.78 6.15
N ALA A 97 -4.37 -1.17 4.97
CA ALA A 97 -3.43 -1.50 3.90
C ALA A 97 -1.98 -1.28 4.35
N SER A 98 -1.68 -0.17 5.02
CA SER A 98 -0.33 0.13 5.53
C SER A 98 0.18 -0.92 6.52
N ILE A 99 -0.69 -1.44 7.40
CA ILE A 99 -0.34 -2.49 8.37
C ILE A 99 -0.03 -3.80 7.63
N ASN A 100 -0.83 -4.14 6.62
CA ASN A 100 -0.58 -5.33 5.80
C ASN A 100 0.73 -5.22 5.01
N LEU A 101 1.05 -4.05 4.46
CA LEU A 101 2.33 -3.81 3.78
C LEU A 101 3.52 -3.91 4.74
N LYS A 102 3.40 -3.36 5.95
CA LYS A 102 4.40 -3.55 7.01
C LYS A 102 4.60 -5.03 7.32
N ASN A 103 3.52 -5.80 7.48
CA ASN A 103 3.58 -7.23 7.77
C ASN A 103 4.21 -8.03 6.62
N TYR A 104 3.89 -7.68 5.36
CA TYR A 104 4.57 -8.23 4.18
C TYR A 104 6.07 -7.94 4.22
N GLY A 105 6.44 -6.69 4.51
CA GLY A 105 7.84 -6.29 4.71
C GLY A 105 8.53 -7.14 5.76
N LYS A 106 7.93 -7.32 6.94
CA LYS A 106 8.47 -8.18 8.01
C LYS A 106 8.74 -9.62 7.57
N SER A 107 7.93 -10.18 6.68
CA SER A 107 8.09 -11.57 6.22
C SER A 107 9.24 -11.79 5.24
N ILE A 108 9.82 -10.72 4.68
CA ILE A 108 10.85 -10.76 3.61
C ILE A 108 12.08 -9.89 3.96
N ALA A 109 11.97 -9.04 4.98
CA ALA A 109 13.03 -8.16 5.46
C ALA A 109 14.21 -8.96 6.00
#